data_AF-A0A2R6NL42-F1
#
_entry.id   AF-A0A2R6NL42-F1
#
_cell.length_a   1.000
_cell.length_b   1.000
_cell.length_c   1.000
_cell.angle_alpha   90.00
_cell.angle_beta   90.00
_cell.angle_gamma   90.00
#
_symmetry.space_group_name_H-M   'P 1'
#
loop_
_entity.id
_entity.type
_entity.pdbx_description
1 polymer ?
#
loop_
_entity_poly.entity_id
_entity_poly.type
_entity_poly.pdbx_seq_one_letter_code
_entity_poly.pdbx_strand_id
1 'polypeptide(L)'
;MKLATLLPLVLAASSSVAASRNRDYNVVQARQAKIQRDVLDVCAALVDVPLAVSVAPSGISAFIQDNIVAQAAVAVSNIPAVTAELQNLINSRTGKQSCTLPAHAQSICTFAWPCGFECQDGYEPFTLSDTPNPTTCYCPPPSLECNGQCGSFPQGCGSAVPVAPIKRYTKRTEPKCATGKSVCGVEGGKGWECVDTTKDKESCGGCMVPSPFGDSFVEGDDCTTIAHVATGGADCRSGSCYVHSCIDGFAPSAAHDFCVPVLQFKRTILAGGGFKQAGADLKHVVKLGEGAGLRIDVTGL
;
A
#
# COMPACT_ATOMS: atom_id res chain seq x y z
N MET A 1 -18.56 65.40 -0.21
CA MET A 1 -17.11 65.30 0.10
C MET A 1 -16.94 64.53 1.41
N LYS A 2 -16.04 63.55 1.39
CA LYS A 2 -15.47 62.78 2.53
C LYS A 2 -16.40 61.81 3.28
N LEU A 3 -16.44 60.56 2.80
CA LEU A 3 -16.68 59.38 3.65
C LEU A 3 -15.32 58.90 4.17
N ALA A 4 -15.19 58.80 5.50
CA ALA A 4 -14.01 58.27 6.18
C ALA A 4 -14.26 56.81 6.55
N THR A 5 -13.47 55.90 5.99
CA THR A 5 -13.43 54.47 6.32
C THR A 5 -12.40 54.23 7.43
N LEU A 6 -12.87 53.74 8.57
CA LEU A 6 -12.06 53.26 9.69
C LEU A 6 -11.73 51.77 9.47
N LEU A 7 -10.44 51.44 9.39
CA LEU A 7 -9.93 50.07 9.47
C LEU A 7 -9.61 49.72 10.93
N PRO A 8 -9.96 48.53 11.43
CA PRO A 8 -9.42 48.02 12.69
C PRO A 8 -8.10 47.28 12.46
N LEU A 9 -7.08 47.66 13.23
CA LEU A 9 -5.81 46.93 13.37
C LEU A 9 -6.06 45.68 14.22
N VAL A 10 -5.90 44.49 13.63
CA VAL A 10 -5.85 43.22 14.37
C VAL A 10 -4.38 42.89 14.63
N LEU A 11 -3.98 42.97 15.89
CA LEU A 11 -2.68 42.48 16.38
C LEU A 11 -2.74 40.94 16.47
N ALA A 12 -2.07 40.25 15.55
CA ALA A 12 -1.78 38.83 15.69
C ALA A 12 -0.55 38.66 16.59
N ALA A 13 -0.77 38.17 17.81
CA ALA A 13 0.29 37.70 18.68
C ALA A 13 0.72 36.29 18.23
N SER A 14 1.88 36.18 17.59
CA SER A 14 2.51 34.91 17.25
C SER A 14 3.30 34.38 18.44
N SER A 15 2.70 33.46 19.18
CA SER A 15 3.37 32.67 20.22
C SER A 15 4.17 31.53 19.57
N SER A 16 5.49 31.69 19.49
CA SER A 16 6.40 30.62 19.09
C SER A 16 6.63 29.65 20.26
N VAL A 17 5.76 28.65 20.39
CA VAL A 17 6.01 27.50 21.26
C VAL A 17 6.98 26.56 20.53
N ALA A 18 8.22 26.54 20.98
CA ALA A 18 9.25 25.61 20.52
C ALA A 18 8.90 24.19 20.97
N ALA A 19 8.15 23.46 20.13
CA ALA A 19 7.99 22.02 20.27
C ALA A 19 9.30 21.32 19.87
N SER A 20 10.11 21.00 20.87
CA SER A 20 11.24 20.08 20.73
C SER A 20 10.69 18.67 20.48
N ARG A 21 10.51 18.32 19.20
CA ARG A 21 10.10 16.98 18.77
C ARG A 21 11.34 16.10 18.66
N ASN A 22 11.37 15.03 19.45
CA ASN A 22 12.28 13.89 19.30
C ASN A 22 12.19 13.33 17.87
N ARG A 23 13.14 13.72 17.02
CA ARG A 23 13.42 13.09 15.72
C ARG A 23 14.48 12.01 15.93
N ASP A 24 14.07 10.88 16.49
CA ASP A 24 14.82 9.61 16.39
C ASP A 24 14.14 8.71 15.33
N TYR A 25 13.63 9.32 14.26
CA TYR A 25 13.24 8.57 13.06
C TYR A 25 14.51 8.19 12.31
N ASN A 26 14.86 6.90 12.41
CA ASN A 26 15.58 6.12 11.41
C ASN A 26 16.54 6.95 10.54
N VAL A 27 17.57 7.51 11.17
CA VAL A 27 18.53 8.44 10.53
C VAL A 27 19.25 7.77 9.35
N VAL A 28 19.25 6.43 9.30
CA VAL A 28 19.75 5.64 8.16
C VAL A 28 18.73 5.64 7.02
N GLN A 29 17.46 5.38 7.29
CA GLN A 29 16.38 5.33 6.28
C GLN A 29 16.04 6.72 5.69
N ALA A 30 16.24 7.79 6.47
CA ALA A 30 16.05 9.18 6.02
C ALA A 30 17.22 9.73 5.18
N ARG A 31 18.36 9.02 5.14
CA ARG A 31 19.57 9.45 4.42
C ARG A 31 19.87 8.66 3.16
N GLN A 32 19.22 7.50 2.98
CA GLN A 32 19.08 6.94 1.66
C GLN A 32 18.18 7.91 0.88
N ALA A 33 18.72 8.48 -0.20
CA ALA A 33 17.89 9.22 -1.15
C ALA A 33 16.91 8.22 -1.75
N LYS A 34 15.78 7.98 -1.07
CA LYS A 34 14.60 7.42 -1.70
C LYS A 34 14.20 8.45 -2.73
N ILE A 35 14.61 8.21 -3.96
CA ILE A 35 13.97 8.83 -5.11
C ILE A 35 12.54 8.32 -5.04
N GLN A 36 11.68 9.10 -4.38
CA GLN A 36 10.24 8.91 -4.42
C GLN A 36 9.85 9.10 -5.88
N ARG A 37 9.81 8.01 -6.63
CA ARG A 37 9.15 7.98 -7.92
C ARG A 37 7.66 7.99 -7.63
N ASP A 38 7.14 9.18 -7.34
CA ASP A 38 5.70 9.44 -7.29
C ASP A 38 5.12 9.57 -8.72
N VAL A 39 5.75 8.88 -9.66
CA VAL A 39 5.40 8.91 -11.07
C VAL A 39 4.41 7.79 -11.26
N LEU A 40 3.14 8.17 -11.33
CA LEU A 40 2.07 7.28 -11.72
C LEU A 40 2.30 6.85 -13.17
N ASP A 41 2.74 5.61 -13.37
CA ASP A 41 2.89 5.05 -14.71
C ASP A 41 1.53 4.50 -15.17
N VAL A 42 1.07 5.02 -16.32
CA VAL A 42 -0.16 4.59 -16.97
C VAL A 42 0.22 3.81 -18.22
N CYS A 43 -0.15 2.53 -18.26
CA CYS A 43 0.01 1.70 -19.43
C CYS A 43 -1.35 1.62 -20.17
N ALA A 44 -1.36 2.01 -21.44
CA ALA A 44 -2.53 1.90 -22.31
C ALA A 44 -2.15 1.16 -23.59
N ALA A 45 -2.87 0.07 -23.90
CA ALA A 45 -2.72 -0.61 -25.17
C ALA A 45 -3.51 0.12 -26.26
N LEU A 46 -2.81 0.65 -27.26
CA LEU A 46 -3.42 1.23 -28.46
C LEU A 46 -3.54 0.15 -29.53
N VAL A 47 -4.70 -0.49 -29.61
CA VAL A 47 -4.94 -1.69 -30.44
C VAL A 47 -5.13 -1.37 -31.93
N ASP A 48 -5.41 -0.10 -32.26
CA ASP A 48 -5.75 0.34 -33.63
C ASP A 48 -4.55 0.95 -34.38
N VAL A 49 -3.37 0.92 -33.76
CA VAL A 49 -2.09 1.26 -34.37
C VAL A 49 -1.19 0.05 -34.15
N PRO A 50 -0.47 -0.46 -35.17
CA PRO A 50 0.46 -1.60 -35.00
C PRO A 50 1.67 -1.29 -34.10
N LEU A 51 1.58 -0.22 -33.30
CA LEU A 51 2.56 0.22 -32.33
C LEU A 51 1.92 0.05 -30.94
N ALA A 52 2.27 -1.05 -30.26
CA ALA A 52 2.05 -1.19 -28.83
C ALA A 52 3.00 -0.23 -28.11
N VAL A 53 2.69 1.06 -28.11
CA VAL A 53 3.48 2.05 -27.39
C VAL A 53 2.90 2.22 -26.02
N SER A 54 3.67 1.76 -25.06
CA SER A 54 3.45 2.09 -23.68
C SER A 54 4.10 3.42 -23.34
N VAL A 55 3.30 4.46 -23.38
CA VAL A 55 3.76 5.79 -23.03
C VAL A 55 3.26 6.12 -21.63
N ALA A 56 4.12 5.99 -20.63
CA ALA A 56 3.87 6.62 -19.35
C ALA A 56 3.73 8.14 -19.58
N PRO A 57 2.94 8.88 -18.79
CA PRO A 57 2.83 10.34 -18.95
C PRO A 57 4.19 11.06 -18.96
N SER A 58 5.17 10.51 -18.22
CA SER A 58 6.57 10.94 -18.17
C SER A 58 7.36 10.64 -19.45
N GLY A 59 6.96 9.62 -20.22
CA GLY A 59 7.59 9.19 -21.47
C GLY A 59 7.02 9.83 -22.73
N ILE A 60 5.97 10.67 -22.64
CA ILE A 60 5.35 11.30 -23.82
C ILE A 60 6.36 12.17 -24.58
N SER A 61 7.23 12.89 -23.87
CA SER A 61 8.26 13.72 -24.49
C SER A 61 9.29 12.90 -25.26
N ALA A 62 9.77 11.79 -24.69
CA ALA A 62 10.69 10.87 -25.35
C ALA A 62 10.03 10.21 -26.57
N PHE A 63 8.77 9.77 -26.44
CA PHE A 63 8.01 9.22 -27.56
C PHE A 63 7.87 10.21 -28.72
N ILE A 64 7.56 11.48 -28.42
CA ILE A 64 7.48 12.54 -29.43
C ILE A 64 8.83 12.74 -30.13
N GLN A 65 9.95 12.58 -29.42
CA GLN A 65 11.29 12.71 -29.98
C GLN A 65 11.74 11.49 -30.79
N ASP A 66 11.29 10.28 -30.46
CA ASP A 66 11.77 9.06 -31.12
C ASP A 66 10.84 8.56 -32.24
N ASN A 67 9.56 8.96 -32.22
CA ASN A 67 8.57 8.49 -33.18
C ASN A 67 8.36 9.48 -34.34
N ILE A 68 8.67 9.05 -35.57
CA ILE A 68 8.58 9.89 -36.77
C ILE A 68 7.15 10.40 -37.04
N VAL A 69 6.11 9.65 -36.66
CA VAL A 69 4.70 10.06 -36.84
C VAL A 69 4.34 11.14 -35.82
N ALA A 70 4.78 10.98 -34.56
CA ALA A 70 4.61 12.00 -33.54
C ALA A 70 5.37 13.29 -33.88
N GLN A 71 6.59 13.18 -34.41
CA GLN A 71 7.34 14.34 -34.92
C GLN A 71 6.60 15.05 -36.07
N ALA A 72 6.03 14.30 -37.02
CA ALA A 72 5.23 14.88 -38.10
C ALA A 72 3.98 15.60 -37.57
N ALA A 73 3.29 15.03 -36.58
CA ALA A 73 2.18 15.69 -35.90
C ALA A 73 2.62 16.99 -35.20
N VAL A 74 3.80 16.98 -34.57
CA VAL A 74 4.39 18.18 -33.93
C VAL A 74 4.67 19.27 -34.96
N ALA A 75 5.13 18.92 -36.16
CA ALA A 75 5.37 19.88 -37.24
C ALA A 75 4.08 20.60 -37.69
N VAL A 76 2.92 19.94 -37.57
CA VAL A 76 1.61 20.51 -37.94
C VAL A 76 0.96 21.26 -36.79
N SER A 77 1.04 20.73 -35.57
CA SER A 77 0.19 21.16 -34.46
C SER A 77 0.93 21.70 -33.24
N ASN A 78 2.27 21.69 -33.23
CA ASN A 78 3.17 22.00 -32.09
C ASN A 78 3.20 20.96 -30.94
N ILE A 79 4.28 20.98 -30.15
CA ILE A 79 4.53 20.00 -29.07
C ILE A 79 3.41 20.02 -28.01
N PRO A 80 2.98 21.17 -27.46
CA PRO A 80 1.89 21.20 -26.48
C PRO A 80 0.60 20.54 -26.95
N ALA A 81 0.17 20.79 -28.20
CA ALA A 81 -1.07 20.23 -28.71
C ALA A 81 -1.00 18.70 -28.87
N VAL A 82 0.11 18.20 -29.44
CA VAL A 82 0.33 16.74 -29.58
C VAL A 82 0.44 16.06 -28.22
N THR A 83 1.10 16.70 -27.26
CA THR A 83 1.22 16.18 -25.88
C THR A 83 -0.15 16.08 -25.21
N ALA A 84 -0.98 17.13 -25.30
CA ALA A 84 -2.33 17.14 -24.74
C ALA A 84 -3.22 16.06 -25.36
N GLU A 85 -3.14 15.87 -26.68
CA GLU A 85 -3.95 14.87 -27.37
C GLU A 85 -3.52 13.44 -27.03
N LEU A 86 -2.21 13.17 -26.94
CA LEU A 86 -1.70 11.88 -26.46
C LEU A 86 -2.14 11.60 -25.02
N GLN A 87 -2.08 12.61 -24.14
CA GLN A 87 -2.58 12.49 -22.77
C GLN A 87 -4.09 12.20 -22.75
N ASN A 88 -4.88 12.88 -23.57
CA ASN A 88 -6.31 12.65 -23.68
C ASN A 88 -6.63 11.23 -24.17
N LEU A 89 -5.88 10.73 -25.17
CA LEU A 89 -6.02 9.36 -25.67
C LEU A 89 -5.71 8.31 -24.59
N ILE A 90 -4.62 8.49 -23.85
CA ILE A 90 -4.23 7.61 -22.73
C ILE A 90 -5.31 7.66 -21.63
N ASN A 91 -5.80 8.85 -21.30
CA ASN A 91 -6.76 9.04 -20.23
C ASN A 91 -8.19 8.59 -20.59
N SER A 92 -8.56 8.60 -21.87
CA SER A 92 -9.90 8.20 -22.33
C SER A 92 -10.03 6.71 -22.65
N ARG A 93 -8.91 5.97 -22.80
CA ARG A 93 -8.91 4.53 -23.07
C ARG A 93 -9.63 3.74 -21.97
N THR A 94 -10.57 2.90 -22.39
CA THR A 94 -11.15 1.84 -21.56
C THR A 94 -10.09 0.76 -21.31
N GLY A 95 -10.02 0.24 -20.07
CA GLY A 95 -9.02 -0.76 -19.71
C GLY A 95 -7.63 -0.20 -19.32
N LYS A 96 -7.49 1.12 -19.17
CA LYS A 96 -6.29 1.70 -18.56
C LYS A 96 -6.12 1.17 -17.14
N GLN A 97 -4.89 0.81 -16.78
CA GLN A 97 -4.52 0.44 -15.42
C GLN A 97 -3.53 1.48 -14.89
N SER A 98 -3.77 1.90 -13.65
CA SER A 98 -2.82 2.70 -12.89
C SER A 98 -1.92 1.74 -12.13
N CYS A 99 -0.63 1.75 -12.46
CA CYS A 99 0.31 0.76 -11.96
C CYS A 99 1.17 1.40 -10.87
N THR A 100 1.18 0.77 -9.68
CA THR A 100 2.15 1.10 -8.63
C THR A 100 3.33 0.15 -8.80
N LEU A 101 4.47 0.68 -9.22
CA LEU A 101 5.69 -0.12 -9.39
C LEU A 101 6.45 -0.24 -8.06
N PRO A 102 7.09 -1.39 -7.79
CA PRO A 102 7.95 -1.54 -6.63
C PRO A 102 9.22 -0.67 -6.78
N ALA A 103 9.94 -0.48 -5.68
CA ALA A 103 11.24 0.19 -5.73
C ALA A 103 12.21 -0.59 -6.64
N HIS A 104 13.11 0.14 -7.32
CA HIS A 104 14.11 -0.44 -8.23
C HIS A 104 13.51 -1.20 -9.43
N ALA A 105 12.26 -0.89 -9.78
CA ALA A 105 11.61 -1.41 -10.97
C ALA A 105 11.53 -0.35 -12.08
N GLN A 106 11.59 -0.82 -13.32
CA GLN A 106 11.27 -0.07 -14.52
C GLN A 106 10.03 -0.69 -15.16
N SER A 107 9.07 0.14 -15.57
CA SER A 107 7.86 -0.33 -16.26
C SER A 107 8.19 -1.05 -17.56
N ILE A 108 7.63 -2.24 -17.74
CA ILE A 108 7.49 -2.94 -19.02
C ILE A 108 5.99 -3.12 -19.24
N CYS A 109 5.39 -2.26 -20.04
CA CYS A 109 3.98 -2.43 -20.36
C CYS A 109 3.85 -3.39 -21.55
N THR A 110 3.25 -4.55 -21.32
CA THR A 110 2.86 -5.47 -22.40
C THR A 110 1.36 -5.68 -22.41
N PHE A 111 0.81 -6.19 -23.52
CA PHE A 111 -0.63 -6.46 -23.58
C PHE A 111 -1.09 -7.51 -22.56
N ALA A 112 -0.27 -8.52 -22.30
CA ALA A 112 -0.57 -9.58 -21.32
C ALA A 112 -0.33 -9.14 -19.87
N TRP A 113 0.53 -8.13 -19.66
CA TRP A 113 0.90 -7.63 -18.34
C TRP A 113 1.02 -6.11 -18.40
N PRO A 114 -0.12 -5.38 -18.28
CA PRO A 114 -0.13 -3.93 -18.38
C PRO A 114 0.74 -3.27 -17.32
N CYS A 115 0.68 -3.76 -16.08
CA CYS A 115 1.56 -3.29 -14.99
C CYS A 115 2.86 -4.09 -14.88
N GLY A 116 3.42 -4.48 -16.03
CA GLY A 116 4.68 -5.19 -16.05
C GLY A 116 5.86 -4.33 -15.66
N PHE A 117 6.90 -4.99 -15.16
CA PHE A 117 8.14 -4.34 -14.78
C PHE A 117 9.35 -5.26 -14.86
N GLU A 118 10.51 -4.65 -15.02
CA GLU A 118 11.83 -5.25 -14.88
C GLU A 118 12.52 -4.69 -13.65
N CYS A 119 13.24 -5.53 -12.92
CA CYS A 119 14.09 -5.07 -11.83
C CYS A 119 15.40 -4.50 -12.40
N GLN A 120 15.78 -3.33 -11.90
CA GLN A 120 17.02 -2.64 -12.25
C GLN A 120 18.03 -2.72 -11.10
N ASP A 121 19.19 -2.10 -11.27
CA ASP A 121 20.17 -1.88 -10.20
C ASP A 121 20.64 -3.17 -9.49
N GLY A 122 20.64 -4.30 -10.21
CA GLY A 122 21.05 -5.61 -9.70
C GLY A 122 20.01 -6.34 -8.85
N TYR A 123 18.79 -5.82 -8.75
CA TYR A 123 17.69 -6.49 -8.06
C TYR A 123 17.11 -7.62 -8.90
N GLU A 124 16.55 -8.62 -8.23
CA GLU A 124 15.88 -9.75 -8.86
C GLU A 124 14.36 -9.70 -8.64
N PRO A 125 13.55 -10.19 -9.60
CA PRO A 125 12.11 -10.28 -9.44
C PRO A 125 11.73 -11.33 -8.40
N PHE A 126 10.77 -11.00 -7.54
CA PHE A 126 10.16 -11.92 -6.59
C PHE A 126 8.66 -12.07 -6.88
N THR A 127 8.23 -13.32 -6.97
CA THR A 127 6.83 -13.72 -7.18
C THR A 127 6.28 -14.31 -5.89
N LEU A 128 5.13 -13.81 -5.43
CA LEU A 128 4.37 -14.51 -4.39
C LEU A 128 3.78 -15.80 -4.99
N SER A 129 3.64 -16.85 -4.17
CA SER A 129 3.29 -18.22 -4.61
C SER A 129 2.01 -18.34 -5.44
N ASP A 130 1.12 -17.34 -5.37
CA ASP A 130 -0.20 -17.36 -6.01
C ASP A 130 -0.34 -16.34 -7.16
N THR A 131 0.75 -15.68 -7.56
CA THR A 131 0.73 -14.69 -8.66
C THR A 131 1.58 -15.15 -9.84
N PRO A 132 1.04 -15.13 -11.08
CA PRO A 132 1.79 -15.57 -12.26
C PRO A 132 2.92 -14.61 -12.67
N ASN A 133 2.91 -13.38 -12.15
CA ASN A 133 3.85 -12.32 -12.45
C ASN A 133 4.55 -11.83 -11.18
N PRO A 134 5.79 -11.32 -11.26
CA PRO A 134 6.50 -10.81 -10.09
C PRO A 134 5.77 -9.60 -9.50
N THR A 135 5.86 -9.48 -8.17
CA THR A 135 5.16 -8.45 -7.38
C THR A 135 6.12 -7.46 -6.74
N THR A 136 7.39 -7.82 -6.58
CA THR A 136 8.42 -6.91 -6.03
C THR A 136 9.80 -7.21 -6.61
N CYS A 137 10.72 -6.25 -6.47
CA CYS A 137 12.14 -6.43 -6.72
C CYS A 137 12.85 -6.55 -5.37
N TYR A 138 13.69 -7.57 -5.20
CA TYR A 138 14.44 -7.80 -3.97
C TYR A 138 15.91 -8.05 -4.23
N CYS A 139 16.75 -7.79 -3.22
CA CYS A 139 18.18 -8.05 -3.29
C CYS A 139 18.46 -9.42 -2.63
N PRO A 140 18.71 -10.49 -3.42
CA PRO A 140 18.87 -11.83 -2.87
C PRO A 140 20.18 -11.99 -2.10
N PRO A 141 20.21 -12.76 -0.99
CA PRO A 141 21.46 -13.17 -0.36
C PRO A 141 22.35 -13.96 -1.34
N PRO A 142 23.69 -13.77 -1.33
CA PRO A 142 24.48 -13.01 -0.37
C PRO A 142 24.71 -11.53 -0.76
N SER A 143 24.00 -11.02 -1.76
CA SER A 143 24.11 -9.61 -2.17
C SER A 143 23.54 -8.68 -1.10
N LEU A 144 24.07 -7.46 -1.06
CA LEU A 144 23.64 -6.40 -0.14
C LEU A 144 23.19 -5.18 -0.94
N GLU A 145 22.19 -4.45 -0.45
CA GLU A 145 21.80 -3.17 -1.02
C GLU A 145 22.74 -2.05 -0.55
N CYS A 146 23.32 -1.32 -1.50
CA CYS A 146 24.24 -0.22 -1.29
C CYS A 146 23.94 0.98 -2.19
N ASN A 147 23.56 2.10 -1.58
CA ASN A 147 23.23 3.34 -2.29
C ASN A 147 22.21 3.12 -3.44
N GLY A 148 21.24 2.23 -3.23
CA GLY A 148 20.23 1.86 -4.22
C GLY A 148 20.68 0.84 -5.27
N GLN A 149 21.85 0.22 -5.13
CA GLN A 149 22.30 -0.89 -5.97
C GLN A 149 22.42 -2.18 -5.17
N CYS A 150 21.87 -3.27 -5.70
CA CYS A 150 22.05 -4.62 -5.17
C CYS A 150 23.28 -5.28 -5.81
N GLY A 151 24.18 -5.82 -4.98
CA GLY A 151 25.38 -6.49 -5.49
C GLY A 151 26.25 -7.09 -4.40
N SER A 152 27.41 -7.62 -4.80
CA SER A 152 28.40 -8.18 -3.87
C SER A 152 29.33 -7.08 -3.36
N PHE A 153 29.24 -6.77 -2.06
CA PHE A 153 30.06 -5.76 -1.40
C PHE A 153 30.91 -6.44 -0.30
N PRO A 154 32.03 -7.11 -0.64
CA PRO A 154 32.81 -7.91 0.31
C PRO A 154 33.43 -7.09 1.45
N GLN A 155 33.64 -5.79 1.24
CA GLN A 155 34.13 -4.85 2.26
C GLN A 155 32.98 -4.12 2.98
N GLY A 156 31.74 -4.60 2.80
CA GLY A 156 30.53 -3.93 3.25
C GLY A 156 30.19 -2.68 2.45
N CYS A 157 29.08 -2.06 2.84
CA CYS A 157 28.60 -0.84 2.22
C CYS A 157 29.36 0.38 2.75
N GLY A 158 30.22 0.99 1.93
CA GLY A 158 30.87 2.25 2.24
C GLY A 158 29.89 3.43 2.19
N SER A 159 28.85 3.44 3.02
CA SER A 159 27.94 4.58 3.09
C SER A 159 28.68 5.76 3.73
N ALA A 160 28.80 6.87 3.00
CA ALA A 160 29.71 8.00 3.23
C ALA A 160 29.41 8.86 4.47
N VAL A 161 28.66 8.35 5.44
CA VAL A 161 28.49 9.02 6.73
C VAL A 161 29.43 8.33 7.71
N PRO A 162 30.50 8.97 8.20
CA PRO A 162 31.16 8.49 9.39
C PRO A 162 30.09 8.36 10.47
N VAL A 163 29.75 7.12 10.81
CA VAL A 163 28.88 6.83 11.95
C VAL A 163 29.56 7.54 13.11
N ALA A 164 28.94 8.64 13.59
CA ALA A 164 29.44 9.35 14.76
C ALA A 164 29.71 8.27 15.80
N PRO A 165 30.92 8.22 16.39
CA PRO A 165 31.37 7.07 17.18
C PRO A 165 30.24 6.70 18.11
N ILE A 166 29.59 5.56 17.82
CA ILE A 166 28.51 5.06 18.65
C ILE A 166 29.19 4.92 20.00
N LYS A 167 28.90 5.85 20.92
CA LYS A 167 29.29 5.70 22.31
C LYS A 167 28.76 4.32 22.65
N ARG A 168 29.66 3.35 22.75
CA ARG A 168 29.32 1.94 22.96
C ARG A 168 28.38 1.96 24.13
N TYR A 169 27.08 1.88 23.87
CA TYR A 169 26.09 1.73 24.90
C TYR A 169 26.48 0.38 25.46
N THR A 170 27.16 0.40 26.60
CA THR A 170 27.56 -0.78 27.34
C THR A 170 26.34 -1.68 27.33
N LYS A 171 26.45 -2.81 26.61
CA LYS A 171 25.39 -3.76 26.29
C LYS A 171 24.45 -3.83 27.50
N ARG A 172 23.35 -3.08 27.46
CA ARG A 172 22.46 -3.00 28.60
C ARG A 172 21.88 -4.39 28.69
N THR A 173 22.17 -5.08 29.78
CA THR A 173 21.65 -6.42 30.02
C THR A 173 20.15 -6.35 29.83
N GLU A 174 19.64 -7.17 28.91
CA GLU A 174 18.21 -7.21 28.62
C GLU A 174 17.47 -7.50 29.93
N PRO A 175 16.49 -6.65 30.31
CA PRO A 175 15.72 -6.87 31.52
C PRO A 175 14.97 -8.19 31.40
N LYS A 176 14.89 -8.95 32.50
CA LYS A 176 14.15 -10.21 32.53
C LYS A 176 12.73 -9.96 33.01
N CYS A 177 11.75 -10.34 32.20
CA CYS A 177 10.35 -10.40 32.61
C CYS A 177 10.04 -11.70 33.36
N ALA A 178 8.93 -11.69 34.09
CA ALA A 178 8.38 -12.91 34.68
C ALA A 178 7.99 -13.93 33.58
N THR A 179 7.92 -15.21 33.93
CA THR A 179 7.52 -16.28 33.01
C THR A 179 6.19 -15.95 32.30
N GLY A 180 6.18 -16.08 30.97
CA GLY A 180 5.00 -15.79 30.14
C GLY A 180 4.82 -14.32 29.76
N LYS A 181 5.78 -13.45 30.10
CA LYS A 181 5.79 -12.05 29.66
C LYS A 181 7.01 -11.74 28.80
N SER A 182 6.82 -10.84 27.86
CA SER A 182 7.83 -10.35 26.92
C SER A 182 8.20 -8.91 27.25
N VAL A 183 9.45 -8.54 27.04
CA VAL A 183 9.90 -7.14 27.15
C VAL A 183 9.42 -6.41 25.90
N CYS A 184 8.52 -5.45 26.06
CA CYS A 184 8.04 -4.60 24.98
C CYS A 184 8.49 -3.15 25.20
N GLY A 185 8.64 -2.39 24.11
CA GLY A 185 8.86 -0.96 24.19
C GLY A 185 7.58 -0.24 24.62
N VAL A 186 7.74 0.97 25.15
CA VAL A 186 6.60 1.86 25.47
C VAL A 186 6.50 2.93 24.39
N GLU A 187 5.31 3.17 23.85
CA GLU A 187 5.08 4.22 22.84
C GLU A 187 5.55 5.60 23.32
N GLY A 188 6.22 6.35 22.44
CA GLY A 188 6.67 7.70 22.72
C GLY A 188 7.83 7.83 23.72
N GLY A 189 8.40 6.72 24.20
CA GLY A 189 9.43 6.72 25.25
C GLY A 189 10.70 5.93 24.92
N LYS A 190 11.70 6.04 25.82
CA LYS A 190 12.90 5.17 25.86
C LYS A 190 12.75 4.05 26.92
N GLY A 191 11.51 3.80 27.33
CA GLY A 191 11.14 2.84 28.35
C GLY A 191 10.84 1.46 27.77
N TRP A 192 10.65 0.51 28.68
CA TRP A 192 10.19 -0.84 28.37
C TRP A 192 9.24 -1.29 29.47
N GLU A 193 8.38 -2.24 29.13
CA GLU A 193 7.49 -2.90 30.08
C GLU A 193 7.36 -4.39 29.78
N CYS A 194 6.88 -5.15 30.77
CA CYS A 194 6.67 -6.59 30.62
C CYS A 194 5.20 -6.87 30.30
N VAL A 195 4.93 -7.23 29.05
CA VAL A 195 3.58 -7.50 28.53
C VAL A 195 3.35 -8.99 28.36
N ASP A 196 2.17 -9.48 28.74
CA ASP A 196 1.74 -10.85 28.43
C ASP A 196 1.09 -10.84 27.04
N THR A 197 1.90 -11.06 26.01
CA THR A 197 1.44 -10.98 24.61
C THR A 197 0.46 -12.09 24.24
N THR A 198 0.13 -13.01 25.15
CA THR A 198 -0.87 -14.05 24.92
C THR A 198 -2.29 -13.64 25.36
N LYS A 199 -2.41 -12.54 26.11
CA LYS A 199 -3.66 -12.06 26.73
C LYS A 199 -3.88 -10.56 26.62
N ASP A 200 -2.81 -9.80 26.46
CA ASP A 200 -2.90 -8.36 26.31
C ASP A 200 -3.58 -8.01 24.98
N LYS A 201 -4.58 -7.12 25.02
CA LYS A 201 -5.37 -6.76 23.84
C LYS A 201 -4.63 -5.83 22.90
N GLU A 202 -3.74 -5.00 23.45
CA GLU A 202 -3.03 -3.98 22.69
C GLU A 202 -1.77 -4.58 22.08
N SER A 203 -1.14 -5.59 22.69
CA SER A 203 0.05 -6.29 22.19
C SER A 203 -0.21 -7.79 22.02
N CYS A 204 -1.22 -8.17 21.23
CA CYS A 204 -1.57 -9.56 21.04
C CYS A 204 -0.62 -10.24 20.04
N GLY A 205 -0.07 -11.41 20.41
CA GLY A 205 0.84 -12.19 19.55
C GLY A 205 2.29 -11.68 19.51
N GLY A 206 2.52 -10.43 19.89
CA GLY A 206 3.83 -9.78 19.84
C GLY A 206 3.80 -8.43 20.52
N CYS A 207 4.93 -7.70 20.49
CA CYS A 207 4.96 -6.35 21.04
C CYS A 207 4.51 -5.35 19.96
N MET A 208 3.64 -4.40 20.31
CA MET A 208 3.32 -3.27 19.41
C MET A 208 4.53 -2.40 19.11
N VAL A 209 5.35 -2.14 20.14
CA VAL A 209 6.62 -1.43 20.01
C VAL A 209 7.75 -2.39 20.32
N PRO A 210 8.73 -2.55 19.42
CA PRO A 210 9.85 -3.46 19.64
C PRO A 210 10.64 -3.11 20.89
N SER A 211 11.14 -4.14 21.57
CA SER A 211 12.09 -3.98 22.67
C SER A 211 13.33 -3.22 22.21
N PRO A 212 13.84 -2.25 22.98
CA PRO A 212 15.09 -1.57 22.66
C PRO A 212 16.34 -2.42 22.92
N PHE A 213 16.18 -3.68 23.35
CA PHE A 213 17.28 -4.54 23.80
C PHE A 213 17.58 -5.75 22.88
N GLY A 214 16.88 -5.91 21.75
CA GLY A 214 17.07 -7.06 20.84
C GLY A 214 16.86 -6.73 19.37
N ASP A 215 17.44 -7.55 18.49
CA ASP A 215 17.40 -7.38 17.02
C ASP A 215 16.23 -8.13 16.35
N SER A 216 15.53 -9.01 17.08
CA SER A 216 14.41 -9.80 16.57
C SER A 216 13.19 -9.61 17.46
N PHE A 217 12.06 -9.19 16.88
CA PHE A 217 10.77 -9.15 17.57
C PHE A 217 9.67 -9.67 16.65
N VAL A 218 8.62 -10.20 17.26
CA VAL A 218 7.35 -10.52 16.60
C VAL A 218 6.46 -9.29 16.79
N GLU A 219 5.99 -8.73 15.67
CA GLU A 219 5.04 -7.62 15.68
C GLU A 219 3.71 -8.10 16.26
N GLY A 220 3.18 -7.36 17.23
CA GLY A 220 1.88 -7.63 17.83
C GLY A 220 0.76 -6.89 17.12
N ASP A 221 -0.46 -7.37 17.33
CA ASP A 221 -1.69 -6.74 16.85
C ASP A 221 -2.48 -6.12 18.02
N ASP A 222 -3.02 -4.92 17.80
CA ASP A 222 -3.96 -4.29 18.72
C ASP A 222 -5.40 -4.70 18.36
N CYS A 223 -5.94 -5.67 19.11
CA CYS A 223 -7.28 -6.19 18.93
C CYS A 223 -8.39 -5.15 19.14
N THR A 224 -8.08 -4.00 19.76
CA THR A 224 -9.05 -2.91 19.97
C THR A 224 -9.28 -2.07 18.72
N THR A 225 -8.38 -2.16 17.74
CA THR A 225 -8.44 -1.37 16.49
C THR A 225 -9.14 -2.09 15.33
N ILE A 226 -9.57 -3.34 15.54
CA ILE A 226 -10.28 -4.13 14.52
C ILE A 226 -11.58 -3.43 14.13
N ALA A 227 -11.76 -3.21 12.83
CA ALA A 227 -12.90 -2.49 12.30
C ALA A 227 -14.24 -3.17 12.66
N HIS A 228 -15.22 -2.35 13.04
CA HIS A 228 -16.60 -2.75 13.36
C HIS A 228 -16.77 -3.69 14.57
N VAL A 229 -15.71 -3.91 15.35
CA VAL A 229 -15.81 -4.59 16.64
C VAL A 229 -16.50 -3.67 17.64
N ALA A 230 -17.42 -4.22 18.44
CA ALA A 230 -18.06 -3.46 19.51
C ALA A 230 -17.04 -3.12 20.62
N THR A 231 -17.26 -2.09 21.43
CA THR A 231 -16.37 -1.79 22.56
C THR A 231 -16.21 -3.01 23.47
N GLY A 232 -14.98 -3.52 23.59
CA GLY A 232 -14.68 -4.73 24.35
C GLY A 232 -15.04 -6.05 23.66
N GLY A 233 -15.48 -6.02 22.40
CA GLY A 233 -15.92 -7.16 21.61
C GLY A 233 -14.81 -8.03 21.02
N ALA A 234 -13.55 -7.73 21.33
CA ALA A 234 -12.39 -8.54 21.00
C ALA A 234 -11.51 -8.77 22.23
N ASP A 235 -10.89 -9.95 22.30
CA ASP A 235 -9.90 -10.34 23.31
C ASP A 235 -8.67 -10.94 22.62
N CYS A 236 -7.52 -10.90 23.29
CA CYS A 236 -6.36 -11.69 22.87
C CYS A 236 -6.45 -13.10 23.47
N ARG A 237 -6.39 -14.14 22.63
CA ARG A 237 -6.41 -15.54 23.05
C ARG A 237 -5.24 -16.28 22.43
N SER A 238 -4.31 -16.74 23.28
CA SER A 238 -3.14 -17.52 22.85
C SER A 238 -2.29 -16.79 21.81
N GLY A 239 -2.23 -15.45 21.87
CA GLY A 239 -1.47 -14.62 20.94
C GLY A 239 -2.17 -14.35 19.61
N SER A 240 -3.49 -14.52 19.52
CA SER A 240 -4.28 -14.08 18.36
C SER A 240 -5.55 -13.36 18.80
N CYS A 241 -5.95 -12.34 18.04
CA CYS A 241 -7.19 -11.62 18.31
C CYS A 241 -8.42 -12.52 18.07
N TYR A 242 -9.36 -12.48 19.01
CA TYR A 242 -10.61 -13.22 18.97
C TYR A 242 -11.81 -12.28 19.14
N VAL A 243 -12.51 -12.05 18.04
CA VAL A 243 -13.71 -11.21 17.94
C VAL A 243 -14.95 -12.02 18.33
N HIS A 244 -15.62 -11.58 19.39
CA HIS A 244 -16.84 -12.20 19.91
C HIS A 244 -18.06 -11.28 19.87
N SER A 245 -17.89 -9.99 19.59
CA SER A 245 -18.99 -9.03 19.43
C SER A 245 -18.67 -7.93 18.42
N CYS A 246 -19.63 -7.63 17.55
CA CYS A 246 -19.54 -6.59 16.52
C CYS A 246 -20.62 -5.52 16.75
N ILE A 247 -20.43 -4.34 16.17
CA ILE A 247 -21.46 -3.27 16.16
C ILE A 247 -22.68 -3.69 15.32
N ASP A 248 -23.79 -2.96 15.48
CA ASP A 248 -25.03 -3.23 14.76
C ASP A 248 -24.83 -3.26 13.23
N GLY A 249 -25.44 -4.26 12.59
CA GLY A 249 -25.28 -4.51 11.15
C GLY A 249 -24.08 -5.38 10.78
N PHE A 250 -23.28 -5.81 11.75
CA PHE A 250 -22.14 -6.71 11.56
C PHE A 250 -22.24 -7.95 12.44
N ALA A 251 -21.56 -9.03 12.05
CA ALA A 251 -21.40 -10.24 12.82
C ALA A 251 -19.94 -10.72 12.75
N PRO A 252 -19.44 -11.45 13.76
CA PRO A 252 -18.10 -12.03 13.69
C PRO A 252 -17.96 -12.96 12.47
N SER A 253 -16.79 -12.94 11.84
CA SER A 253 -16.42 -13.92 10.81
C SER A 253 -16.46 -15.34 11.37
N ALA A 254 -16.48 -16.35 10.50
CA ALA A 254 -16.41 -17.75 10.94
C ALA A 254 -15.11 -18.08 11.68
N ALA A 255 -14.02 -17.34 11.40
CA ALA A 255 -12.73 -17.49 12.05
C ALA A 255 -12.57 -16.65 13.32
N HIS A 256 -13.55 -15.79 13.65
CA HIS A 256 -13.51 -14.89 14.80
C HIS A 256 -12.34 -13.90 14.79
N ASP A 257 -11.90 -13.45 13.62
CA ASP A 257 -10.77 -12.53 13.44
C ASP A 257 -11.19 -11.12 12.97
N PHE A 258 -12.38 -10.97 12.38
CA PHE A 258 -12.94 -9.66 11.99
C PHE A 258 -14.48 -9.69 11.98
N CYS A 259 -15.09 -8.52 11.75
CA CYS A 259 -16.54 -8.35 11.64
C CYS A 259 -16.96 -8.23 10.16
N VAL A 260 -17.99 -8.98 9.75
CA VAL A 260 -18.56 -8.95 8.39
C VAL A 260 -19.97 -8.35 8.39
N PRO A 261 -20.37 -7.61 7.33
CA PRO A 261 -21.73 -7.08 7.23
C PRO A 261 -22.77 -8.20 7.22
N VAL A 262 -23.79 -8.07 8.06
CA VAL A 262 -24.98 -8.93 8.01
C VAL A 262 -25.88 -8.38 6.93
N LEU A 263 -26.00 -9.09 5.80
CA LEU A 263 -27.02 -8.80 4.81
C LEU A 263 -28.39 -9.00 5.48
N GLN A 264 -28.98 -7.89 5.93
CA GLN A 264 -30.33 -7.84 6.41
C GLN A 264 -31.24 -8.15 5.22
N PHE A 265 -31.53 -9.42 4.98
CA PHE A 265 -32.72 -9.80 4.24
C PHE A 265 -33.89 -9.37 5.13
N LYS A 266 -34.29 -8.12 4.97
CA LYS A 266 -35.49 -7.57 5.55
C LYS A 266 -36.62 -8.41 4.98
N ARG A 267 -36.98 -9.49 5.69
CA ARG A 267 -38.23 -10.19 5.50
C ARG A 267 -39.28 -9.18 5.89
N THR A 268 -39.68 -8.35 4.93
CA THR A 268 -40.93 -7.62 4.97
C THR A 268 -42.01 -8.70 4.92
N ILE A 269 -42.25 -9.37 6.05
CA ILE A 269 -43.49 -10.09 6.28
C ILE A 269 -44.51 -8.97 6.40
N LEU A 270 -45.08 -8.58 5.26
CA LEU A 270 -46.35 -7.87 5.23
C LEU A 270 -47.33 -8.76 5.99
N ALA A 271 -47.57 -8.39 7.25
CA ALA A 271 -48.69 -8.90 8.04
C ALA A 271 -49.96 -8.37 7.37
N GLY A 272 -50.39 -9.04 6.30
CA GLY A 272 -51.46 -8.57 5.44
C GLY A 272 -51.58 -9.42 4.18
N GLY A 273 -52.04 -10.66 4.34
CA GLY A 273 -52.83 -11.40 3.34
C GLY A 273 -52.22 -11.68 1.96
N GLY A 274 -51.97 -12.96 1.67
CA GLY A 274 -52.07 -13.48 0.30
C GLY A 274 -50.76 -13.83 -0.39
N PHE A 275 -50.09 -14.90 0.04
CA PHE A 275 -49.14 -15.60 -0.82
C PHE A 275 -49.87 -16.56 -1.77
N LYS A 276 -50.34 -16.01 -2.89
CA LYS A 276 -50.33 -16.72 -4.18
C LYS A 276 -49.51 -15.86 -5.14
N GLN A 277 -48.59 -16.50 -5.86
CA GLN A 277 -47.77 -15.91 -6.92
C GLN A 277 -46.52 -15.09 -6.49
N ALA A 278 -45.48 -15.80 -6.01
CA ALA A 278 -44.10 -15.35 -6.19
C ALA A 278 -43.15 -16.57 -6.25
N GLY A 279 -43.46 -17.51 -7.15
CA GLY A 279 -42.64 -18.70 -7.42
C GLY A 279 -41.89 -18.65 -8.75
N ALA A 280 -41.72 -17.47 -9.37
CA ALA A 280 -41.22 -17.39 -10.74
C ALA A 280 -39.91 -16.60 -10.94
N ASP A 281 -39.43 -15.81 -9.96
CA ASP A 281 -38.35 -14.85 -10.25
C ASP A 281 -37.12 -14.98 -9.35
N LEU A 282 -36.76 -16.21 -8.99
CA LEU A 282 -35.49 -16.52 -8.33
C LEU A 282 -34.79 -17.74 -8.94
N LYS A 283 -34.91 -17.89 -10.28
CA LYS A 283 -34.09 -18.83 -11.06
C LYS A 283 -32.82 -18.20 -11.65
N HIS A 284 -32.53 -16.92 -11.39
CA HIS A 284 -31.42 -16.22 -12.06
C HIS A 284 -30.18 -15.87 -11.24
N VAL A 285 -30.11 -16.18 -9.93
CA VAL A 285 -28.93 -15.75 -9.12
C VAL A 285 -28.12 -16.90 -8.50
N VAL A 286 -28.51 -18.16 -8.65
CA VAL A 286 -27.61 -19.28 -8.32
C VAL A 286 -27.67 -20.36 -9.39
N LYS A 287 -26.92 -20.12 -10.48
CA LYS A 287 -26.23 -21.20 -11.18
C LYS A 287 -24.74 -20.99 -10.96
N LEU A 288 -24.21 -21.63 -9.92
CA LEU A 288 -22.83 -22.10 -9.97
C LEU A 288 -22.78 -23.11 -11.13
N GLY A 289 -22.27 -22.65 -12.27
CA GLY A 289 -22.01 -23.50 -13.42
C GLY A 289 -20.59 -24.04 -13.34
N GLU A 290 -20.46 -25.27 -12.83
CA GLU A 290 -19.41 -26.16 -13.32
C GLU A 290 -19.59 -26.36 -14.82
N GLY A 291 -18.52 -26.11 -15.58
CA GLY A 291 -18.25 -26.70 -16.89
C GLY A 291 -19.12 -26.26 -18.08
N ALA A 292 -18.59 -25.36 -18.90
CA ALA A 292 -18.51 -25.50 -20.37
C ALA A 292 -17.96 -24.21 -20.99
N GLY A 293 -16.90 -24.35 -21.79
CA GLY A 293 -16.21 -23.25 -22.46
C GLY A 293 -17.06 -22.53 -23.48
N LEU A 294 -16.92 -21.21 -23.51
CA LEU A 294 -17.38 -20.37 -24.60
C LEU A 294 -16.15 -19.88 -25.38
N ARG A 295 -15.95 -20.43 -26.59
CA ARG A 295 -15.10 -19.84 -27.63
C ARG A 295 -15.92 -18.76 -28.32
N ILE A 296 -15.35 -17.56 -28.44
CA ILE A 296 -15.84 -16.52 -29.35
C ILE A 296 -14.76 -16.38 -30.43
N ASP A 297 -15.02 -16.95 -31.60
CA ASP A 297 -14.29 -16.62 -32.82
C ASP A 297 -14.84 -15.29 -33.36
N VAL A 298 -13.96 -14.30 -33.50
CA VAL A 298 -14.21 -13.10 -34.29
C VAL A 298 -13.25 -13.12 -35.46
N THR A 299 -13.69 -13.69 -36.57
CA THR A 299 -13.10 -13.46 -37.89
C THR A 299 -14.15 -12.79 -38.76
N GLY A 300 -13.91 -11.53 -39.10
CA GLY A 300 -14.74 -10.75 -39.99
C GLY A 300 -14.11 -9.39 -40.25
N LEU A 301 -13.34 -9.34 -41.35
CA LEU A 301 -12.59 -8.24 -41.98
C LEU A 301 -11.17 -7.98 -41.45
#